data_AF-X1JDE1-F1
#
_entry.id   AF-X1JDE1-F1
#
_cell.length_a   1.000
_cell.length_b   1.000
_cell.length_c   1.000
_cell.angle_alpha   90.00
_cell.angle_beta   90.00
_cell.angle_gamma   90.00
#
_symmetry.space_group_name_H-M   'P 1'
#
loop_
_entity.id
_entity.type
_entity.pdbx_description
1 polymer ?
#
loop_
_entity_poly.entity_id
_entity_poly.type
_entity_poly.pdbx_seq_one_letter_code
_entity_poly.pdbx_strand_id
1 'polypeptide(L)'
;MCRNVSYRLDVGEFWQVPSETLRGIWEGGQGYGDCEDTSILLTSLLRNFTQAHVAVGMYQGYGHAWCQRAGQILETTYTSARVVPDPLDYCPYLYFNDQEVIELWPGALEEMFALRRDEVTKLDLMAEASVVK
;
A
#
# COMPACT_ATOMS: atom_id res chain seq x y z
N MET A 1 -0.46 -0.82 13.75
CA MET A 1 -0.41 -1.71 12.57
C MET A 1 1.03 -2.05 12.20
N CYS A 2 1.87 -1.12 11.75
CA CYS A 2 3.24 -1.39 11.24
C CYS A 2 4.22 -2.13 12.19
N ARG A 3 3.97 -2.14 13.51
CA ARG A 3 4.77 -2.95 14.47
C ARG A 3 4.39 -4.43 14.51
N ASN A 4 3.18 -4.76 14.06
CA ASN A 4 2.57 -6.08 14.18
C ASN A 4 2.46 -6.81 12.84
N VAL A 5 2.77 -6.14 11.73
CA VAL A 5 2.76 -6.68 10.37
C VAL A 5 4.17 -6.53 9.81
N SER A 6 4.75 -7.65 9.39
CA SER A 6 6.06 -7.68 8.76
C SER A 6 5.90 -7.51 7.27
N TYR A 7 6.60 -6.52 6.71
CA TYR A 7 6.61 -6.30 5.27
C TYR A 7 7.16 -7.54 4.56
N ARG A 8 6.34 -8.15 3.70
CA ARG A 8 6.73 -9.31 2.89
C ARG A 8 6.23 -9.08 1.48
N LEU A 9 7.14 -9.21 0.54
CA LEU A 9 6.85 -9.08 -0.88
C LEU A 9 6.23 -10.37 -1.39
N ASP A 10 5.20 -10.26 -2.21
CA ASP A 10 4.60 -11.43 -2.83
C ASP A 10 5.18 -11.69 -4.24
N VAL A 11 5.30 -12.98 -4.59
CA VAL A 11 5.69 -13.43 -5.94
C VAL A 11 4.42 -13.82 -6.67
N GLY A 12 3.95 -12.90 -7.52
CA GLY A 12 2.61 -12.93 -8.09
C GLY A 12 1.70 -11.95 -7.34
N GLU A 13 0.93 -11.17 -8.09
CA GLU A 13 0.08 -10.13 -7.51
C GLU A 13 -1.11 -10.76 -6.78
N PHE A 14 -1.11 -10.74 -5.45
CA PHE A 14 -2.22 -11.21 -4.63
C PHE A 14 -2.52 -10.20 -3.52
N TRP A 15 -3.68 -9.56 -3.61
CA TRP A 15 -4.10 -8.53 -2.67
C TRP A 15 -4.85 -9.18 -1.52
N GLN A 16 -4.27 -9.10 -0.32
CA GLN A 16 -4.82 -9.73 0.88
C GLN A 16 -5.98 -8.92 1.45
N VAL A 17 -6.98 -9.63 1.98
CA VAL A 17 -7.98 -8.99 2.85
C VAL A 17 -7.40 -8.75 4.25
N PRO A 18 -7.94 -7.80 5.05
CA PRO A 18 -7.40 -7.47 6.37
C PRO A 18 -7.19 -8.68 7.31
N SER A 19 -8.06 -9.69 7.25
CA SER A 19 -7.90 -10.91 8.07
C SER A 19 -6.70 -11.76 7.66
N GLU A 20 -6.34 -11.77 6.37
CA GLU A 20 -5.18 -12.49 5.86
C GLU A 20 -3.90 -11.78 6.31
N THR A 21 -3.84 -10.45 6.18
CA THR A 21 -2.73 -9.64 6.66
C THR A 21 -2.47 -9.82 8.15
N LEU A 22 -3.53 -9.99 8.95
CA LEU A 22 -3.46 -10.20 10.41
C LEU A 22 -3.21 -11.66 10.82
N ARG A 23 -3.29 -12.63 9.91
CA ARG A 23 -3.36 -14.06 10.24
C ARG A 23 -2.22 -14.51 11.15
N GLY A 24 -0.98 -14.13 10.84
CA GLY A 24 0.17 -14.54 11.63
C GLY A 24 0.18 -13.99 13.07
N ILE A 25 -0.57 -12.92 13.36
CA ILE A 25 -0.77 -12.43 14.74
C ILE A 25 -1.61 -13.41 15.56
N TRP A 26 -2.68 -13.97 14.96
CA TRP A 26 -3.54 -14.94 15.64
C TRP A 26 -2.82 -16.25 15.96
N GLU A 27 -1.79 -16.57 15.20
CA GLU A 27 -0.93 -17.74 15.38
C GLU A 27 0.24 -17.47 16.35
N GLY A 28 0.26 -16.31 17.02
CA GLY A 28 1.29 -15.93 18.01
C GLY A 28 2.56 -15.32 17.40
N GLY A 29 2.56 -15.03 16.10
CA GLY A 29 3.64 -14.38 15.37
C GLY A 29 3.30 -12.95 14.95
N GLN A 30 3.76 -12.56 13.76
CA GLN A 30 3.45 -11.27 13.13
C GLN A 30 2.56 -11.50 11.92
N GLY A 31 1.69 -10.53 11.62
CA GLY A 31 1.02 -10.44 10.34
C GLY A 31 2.03 -10.26 9.21
N TYR A 32 1.59 -10.38 7.97
CA TYR A 32 2.45 -10.17 6.82
C TYR A 32 1.69 -9.58 5.64
N GLY A 33 2.40 -8.87 4.77
CA GLY A 33 1.87 -8.28 3.55
C GLY A 33 2.79 -7.17 3.05
N ASP A 34 2.56 -6.68 1.85
CA ASP A 34 3.29 -5.58 1.23
C ASP A 34 2.47 -4.27 1.23
N CYS A 35 2.68 -3.41 0.24
CA CYS A 35 2.21 -2.02 0.27
C CYS A 35 0.69 -1.93 0.20
N GLU A 36 0.05 -2.74 -0.64
CA GLU A 36 -1.39 -2.82 -0.80
C GLU A 36 -2.05 -3.47 0.42
N ASP A 37 -1.51 -4.58 0.91
CA ASP A 37 -2.09 -5.34 2.03
C ASP A 37 -2.17 -4.48 3.28
N THR A 38 -1.05 -3.81 3.58
CA THR A 38 -0.95 -2.94 4.75
C THR A 38 -1.80 -1.68 4.59
N SER A 39 -1.92 -1.15 3.36
CA SER A 39 -2.79 -0.01 3.07
C SER A 39 -4.27 -0.35 3.19
N ILE A 40 -4.68 -1.53 2.70
CA ILE A 40 -6.04 -2.06 2.84
C ILE A 40 -6.37 -2.23 4.32
N LEU A 41 -5.51 -2.89 5.10
CA LEU A 41 -5.70 -3.06 6.53
C LEU A 41 -5.83 -1.72 7.26
N LEU A 42 -4.93 -0.77 7.03
CA LEU A 42 -4.98 0.53 7.70
C LEU A 42 -6.25 1.32 7.31
N THR A 43 -6.61 1.30 6.03
CA THR A 43 -7.83 1.97 5.52
C THR A 43 -9.08 1.37 6.16
N SER A 44 -9.19 0.03 6.21
CA SER A 44 -10.31 -0.65 6.87
C SER A 44 -10.42 -0.29 8.35
N LEU A 45 -9.29 -0.17 9.07
CA LEU A 45 -9.30 0.26 10.47
C LEU A 45 -9.77 1.71 10.62
N LEU A 46 -9.21 2.64 9.84
CA LEU A 46 -9.49 4.08 9.93
C LEU A 46 -10.92 4.43 9.54
N ARG A 47 -11.52 3.67 8.62
CA ARG A 47 -12.91 3.87 8.19
C ARG A 47 -13.96 3.72 9.29
N ASN A 48 -13.61 3.10 10.41
CA ASN A 48 -14.47 3.10 11.60
C ASN A 48 -14.56 4.48 12.27
N PHE A 49 -13.68 5.43 11.91
CA PHE A 49 -13.52 6.70 12.61
C PHE A 49 -13.49 7.91 11.68
N THR A 50 -13.13 7.76 10.41
CA THR A 50 -12.97 8.86 9.46
C THR A 50 -13.02 8.39 8.02
N GLN A 51 -13.11 9.32 7.07
CA GLN A 51 -12.96 9.01 5.66
C GLN A 51 -11.50 8.64 5.36
N ALA A 52 -11.33 7.45 4.80
CA ALA A 52 -10.05 6.93 4.36
C ALA A 52 -10.23 6.08 3.11
N HIS A 53 -9.21 6.11 2.26
CA HIS A 53 -9.12 5.34 1.03
C HIS A 53 -7.74 4.72 0.94
N VAL A 54 -7.65 3.60 0.25
CA VAL A 54 -6.39 3.16 -0.33
C VAL A 54 -6.18 3.98 -1.59
N ALA A 55 -5.00 4.58 -1.70
CA ALA A 55 -4.54 5.19 -2.93
C ALA A 55 -3.64 4.19 -3.65
N VAL A 56 -3.78 4.12 -4.97
CA VAL A 56 -2.89 3.32 -5.82
C VAL A 56 -2.38 4.21 -6.92
N GLY A 57 -1.09 4.12 -7.20
CA GLY A 57 -0.45 4.94 -8.21
C GLY A 57 1.05 4.71 -8.23
N MET A 58 1.78 5.77 -8.49
CA MET A 58 3.23 5.73 -8.62
C MET A 58 3.91 6.44 -7.45
N TYR A 59 4.94 5.82 -6.89
CA TYR A 59 5.88 6.42 -5.96
C TYR A 59 7.28 6.31 -6.55
N GLN A 60 7.93 7.45 -6.82
CA GLN A 60 9.27 7.51 -7.41
C GLN A 60 9.46 6.69 -8.70
N GLY A 61 8.40 6.54 -9.50
CA GLY A 61 8.42 5.75 -10.73
C GLY A 61 8.06 4.27 -10.55
N TYR A 62 7.60 3.86 -9.37
CA TYR A 62 7.20 2.49 -9.07
C TYR A 62 5.74 2.39 -8.65
N GLY A 63 5.06 1.32 -9.07
CA GLY A 63 3.71 1.00 -8.61
C GLY A 63 3.70 0.85 -7.10
N HIS A 64 2.81 1.57 -6.43
CA HIS A 64 2.76 1.64 -4.98
C HIS A 64 1.34 1.90 -4.48
N ALA A 65 1.06 1.43 -3.27
CA ALA A 65 -0.19 1.66 -2.57
C ALA A 65 0.05 2.23 -1.18
N TRP A 66 -0.79 3.20 -0.79
CA TRP A 66 -0.73 3.86 0.52
C TRP A 66 -2.12 4.17 1.05
N CYS A 67 -2.23 4.54 2.32
CA CYS A 67 -3.49 5.00 2.89
C CYS A 67 -3.62 6.53 2.78
N GLN A 68 -4.73 7.01 2.23
CA GLN A 68 -5.08 8.43 2.16
C GLN A 68 -6.13 8.74 3.24
N ARG A 69 -5.85 9.74 4.09
CA ARG A 69 -6.77 10.19 5.14
C ARG A 69 -6.80 11.71 5.24
N ALA A 70 -7.96 12.31 4.96
CA ALA A 70 -8.16 13.77 5.11
C ALA A 70 -7.08 14.63 4.41
N GLY A 71 -6.70 14.27 3.19
CA GLY A 71 -5.66 14.97 2.43
C GLY A 71 -4.22 14.59 2.82
N GLN A 72 -4.03 13.72 3.80
CA GLN A 72 -2.71 13.26 4.25
C GLN A 72 -2.41 11.87 3.71
N ILE A 73 -1.17 11.66 3.26
CA ILE A 73 -0.62 10.36 2.92
C ILE A 73 -0.10 9.71 4.21
N LEU A 74 -0.61 8.52 4.50
CA LEU A 74 -0.14 7.65 5.57
C LEU A 74 0.56 6.46 4.92
N GLU A 75 1.89 6.50 4.96
CA GLU A 75 2.71 5.44 4.40
C GLU A 75 2.74 4.23 5.35
N THR A 76 2.53 3.03 4.80
CA THR A 76 2.42 1.79 5.56
C THR A 76 3.67 0.91 5.47
N THR A 77 4.57 1.19 4.53
CA THR A 77 5.86 0.48 4.34
C THR A 77 6.92 0.81 5.37
N TYR A 78 6.80 1.93 6.09
CA TYR A 78 7.74 2.30 7.15
C TYR A 78 7.40 1.59 8.47
N THR A 79 8.42 1.29 9.28
CA THR A 79 8.33 0.72 10.65
C THR A 79 7.38 1.46 11.61
N SER A 80 6.88 2.62 11.20
CA SER A 80 5.73 3.31 11.77
C SER A 80 4.96 4.08 10.69
N ALA A 81 3.63 4.00 10.67
CA ALA A 81 2.80 4.87 9.85
C ALA A 81 2.96 6.32 10.29
N ARG A 82 3.46 7.16 9.39
CA ARG A 82 3.66 8.60 9.59
C ARG A 82 3.14 9.35 8.38
N VAL A 83 2.79 10.61 8.61
CA VAL A 83 2.52 11.53 7.51
C VAL A 83 3.80 11.69 6.70
N VAL A 84 3.69 11.52 5.38
CA VAL A 84 4.81 11.72 4.46
C VAL A 84 5.14 13.21 4.38
N PRO A 85 6.42 13.61 4.59
CA PRO A 85 6.82 15.02 4.56
C PRO A 85 6.94 15.58 3.13
N ASP A 86 7.20 14.72 2.14
CA ASP A 86 7.27 15.10 0.72
C ASP A 86 6.23 14.31 -0.10
N PRO A 87 5.00 14.83 -0.25
CA PRO A 87 3.96 14.15 -1.00
C PRO A 87 4.12 14.27 -2.52
N LEU A 88 5.09 15.06 -3.03
CA LEU A 88 5.23 15.32 -4.46
C LEU A 88 5.72 14.09 -5.23
N ASP A 89 6.39 13.16 -4.55
CA ASP A 89 6.83 11.88 -5.11
C ASP A 89 5.68 10.85 -5.26
N TYR A 90 4.50 11.16 -4.72
CA TYR A 90 3.32 10.30 -4.75
C TYR A 90 2.32 10.79 -5.79
N CYS A 91 2.19 10.03 -6.87
CA CYS A 91 1.26 10.30 -7.96
C CYS A 91 0.10 9.29 -7.90
N PRO A 92 -1.03 9.63 -7.24
CA PRO A 92 -2.19 8.74 -7.21
C PRO A 92 -2.83 8.64 -8.60
N TYR A 93 -3.31 7.45 -8.93
CA TYR A 93 -4.12 7.17 -10.12
C TYR A 93 -5.57 6.99 -9.72
N LEU A 94 -5.80 6.29 -8.61
CA LEU A 94 -7.13 6.02 -8.09
C LEU A 94 -7.13 5.95 -6.57
N TYR A 95 -8.31 6.17 -6.00
CA TYR A 95 -8.63 5.91 -4.61
C TYR A 95 -9.72 4.85 -4.54
N PHE A 96 -9.65 3.93 -3.58
CA PHE A 96 -10.72 2.97 -3.36
C PHE A 96 -10.92 2.64 -1.88
N ASN A 97 -12.11 2.14 -1.57
CA ASN A 97 -12.44 1.49 -0.33
C ASN A 97 -13.55 0.44 -0.57
N ASP A 98 -14.17 -0.09 0.49
CA ASP A 98 -15.22 -1.11 0.36
C ASP A 98 -16.56 -0.59 -0.23
N GLN A 99 -16.73 0.72 -0.41
CA GLN A 99 -17.96 1.35 -0.93
C GLN A 99 -17.79 1.89 -2.34
N GLU A 100 -16.58 2.34 -2.70
CA GLU A 100 -16.37 3.09 -3.92
C GLU A 100 -14.96 2.94 -4.48
N VAL A 101 -14.87 3.21 -5.78
CA VAL A 101 -13.63 3.38 -6.54
C VAL A 101 -13.71 4.73 -7.23
N ILE A 102 -12.67 5.53 -7.08
CA ILE A 102 -12.57 6.89 -7.62
C ILE A 102 -11.32 6.92 -8.52
N GLU A 103 -11.53 6.98 -9.83
CA GLU A 103 -10.45 7.25 -10.79
C GLU A 103 -10.20 8.77 -10.85
N LEU A 104 -8.93 9.19 -10.83
CA LEU A 104 -8.59 10.62 -10.88
C LEU A 104 -8.67 11.23 -12.29
N TRP A 105 -8.67 10.38 -13.30
CA TRP A 105 -9.04 10.71 -14.67
C TRP A 105 -9.69 9.49 -15.32
N PRO A 106 -10.55 9.68 -16.35
CA PRO A 106 -11.15 8.54 -17.05
C PRO A 106 -10.08 7.59 -17.62
N GLY A 107 -10.13 6.31 -17.22
CA GLY A 107 -9.20 5.29 -17.69
C GLY A 107 -7.94 5.14 -16.81
N ALA A 108 -7.86 5.82 -15.67
CA ALA A 108 -6.72 5.71 -14.75
C ALA A 108 -6.52 4.28 -14.24
N LEU A 109 -7.62 3.54 -14.01
CA LEU A 109 -7.54 2.13 -13.59
C LEU A 109 -6.94 1.24 -14.68
N GLU A 110 -7.37 1.44 -15.93
CA GLU A 110 -6.84 0.71 -17.08
C GLU A 110 -5.36 1.04 -17.32
N GLU A 111 -5.00 2.33 -17.23
CA GLU A 111 -3.62 2.79 -17.36
C GLU A 111 -2.71 2.14 -16.30
N MET A 112 -3.16 2.09 -15.04
CA MET A 112 -2.43 1.44 -13.95
C MET A 112 -2.15 -0.03 -14.25
N PHE A 113 -3.16 -0.80 -14.69
CA PHE A 113 -2.97 -2.22 -15.02
C PHE A 113 -2.21 -2.45 -16.33
N ALA A 114 -2.17 -1.45 -17.22
CA ALA A 114 -1.41 -1.49 -18.47
C ALA A 114 0.07 -1.15 -18.27
N LEU A 115 0.46 -0.49 -17.17
CA LEU A 115 1.85 -0.34 -16.77
C LEU A 115 2.44 -1.75 -16.58
N ARG A 116 3.34 -2.14 -17.49
CA ARG A 116 4.00 -3.44 -17.39
C ARG A 116 4.69 -3.55 -16.04
N ARG A 117 4.40 -4.64 -15.33
CA ARG A 117 5.12 -5.02 -14.13
C ARG A 117 6.55 -5.34 -14.50
N ASP A 118 7.46 -4.42 -14.20
CA ASP A 118 8.88 -4.72 -14.25
C ASP A 118 9.26 -5.40 -12.92
N GLU A 119 8.90 -6.67 -12.82
CA GLU A 119 9.20 -7.50 -11.64
C GLU A 119 10.71 -7.60 -11.38
N VAL A 120 11.54 -7.48 -12.43
CA VAL A 120 13.01 -7.47 -12.29
C VAL A 120 13.45 -6.18 -11.60
N THR A 121 12.97 -5.04 -12.06
CA THR A 121 13.25 -3.76 -11.40
C THR A 121 12.67 -3.69 -9.99
N LYS A 122 11.49 -4.28 -9.74
CA LYS A 122 10.91 -4.44 -8.38
C LYS A 122 11.88 -5.23 -7.50
N LEU A 123 12.41 -6.36 -7.98
CA LEU A 123 13.39 -7.20 -7.27
C LEU A 123 14.74 -6.49 -7.01
N ASP A 124 15.23 -5.67 -7.95
CA ASP A 124 16.50 -4.94 -7.78
C ASP A 124 16.42 -3.86 -6.70
N LEU A 125 15.30 -3.12 -6.62
CA LEU A 125 15.08 -2.10 -5.57
C LEU A 125 14.86 -2.72 -4.19
N MET A 126 14.27 -3.92 -4.14
CA MET A 126 14.15 -4.70 -2.90
C MET A 126 15.53 -5.00 -2.29
N ALA A 127 16.53 -5.26 -3.14
CA ALA A 127 17.90 -5.48 -2.69
C ALA A 127 18.54 -4.19 -2.14
N GLU A 128 18.22 -3.02 -2.68
CA GLU A 128 18.78 -1.74 -2.20
C GLU A 128 18.16 -1.28 -0.88
N ALA A 129 16.84 -1.39 -0.73
CA ALA A 129 16.12 -0.96 0.48
C ALA A 129 16.46 -1.81 1.72
N SER A 130 16.90 -3.06 1.54
CA SER A 130 17.28 -3.97 2.63
C SER A 130 18.74 -3.80 3.11
N VAL A 131 19.54 -2.97 2.42
CA VAL A 131 20.95 -2.67 2.76
C VAL A 131 21.08 -1.44 3.67
N VAL A 132 20.06 -0.57 3.73
CA VAL A 132 20.06 0.59 4.63
C VAL A 132 19.56 0.16 6.02
N LYS A 133 20.51 -0.19 6.90
CA LYS A 133 20.30 -0.34 8.35
C LYS A 133 20.79 0.88 9.12
#